data_AF-A0A956Y2R2-F1
#
_entry.id   AF-A0A956Y2R2-F1
#
_cell.length_a   1.000
_cell.length_b   1.000
_cell.length_c   1.000
_cell.angle_alpha   90.00
_cell.angle_beta   90.00
_cell.angle_gamma   90.00
#
_symmetry.space_group_name_H-M   'P 1'
#
loop_
_entity.id
_entity.type
_entity.pdbx_description
1 polymer ?
#
loop_
_entity_poly.entity_id
_entity_poly.type
_entity_poly.pdbx_seq_one_letter_code
_entity_poly.pdbx_strand_id
1 'polypeptide(L)' 'TNYTGHPTVVVPDGFTRRNTPQSISFIGGLYKEPETLAVAKAYQDATDWHKRYPQVPLP' A
#
# COMPACT_ATOMS: atom_id res chain seq x y z
N THR A 1 -1.20 14.53 0.72
CA THR A 1 -0.57 14.18 1.99
C THR A 1 -0.89 15.29 2.97
N ASN A 2 -0.73 15.06 4.29
CA ASN A 2 -1.18 15.99 5.35
C ASN A 2 -0.98 17.49 5.02
N TYR A 3 0.25 17.89 4.69
CA TYR A 3 0.57 19.30 4.43
C TYR A 3 0.15 19.81 3.04
N THR A 4 0.09 18.95 2.03
CA THR A 4 -0.04 19.38 0.61
C THR A 4 -1.38 19.00 -0.02
N GLY A 5 -2.25 18.28 0.67
CA GLY A 5 -3.57 17.88 0.17
C GLY A 5 -3.58 16.78 -0.91
N HIS A 6 -2.43 16.38 -1.45
CA HIS A 6 -2.35 15.33 -2.48
C HIS A 6 -3.04 14.00 -2.08
N PRO A 7 -3.73 13.30 -2.98
CA PRO A 7 -4.22 11.96 -2.69
C PRO A 7 -3.05 11.02 -2.42
N THR A 8 -3.24 10.08 -1.49
CA THR A 8 -2.21 9.10 -1.12
C THR A 8 -2.86 7.76 -0.83
N VAL A 9 -2.38 6.71 -1.48
CA VAL A 9 -2.82 5.33 -1.29
C VAL A 9 -1.64 4.53 -0.77
N VAL A 10 -1.86 3.77 0.30
CA VAL A 10 -0.84 2.93 0.94
C VAL A 10 -1.25 1.47 0.77
N VAL A 11 -0.35 0.64 0.27
CA VAL A 11 -0.60 -0.80 0.05
C VAL A 11 0.52 -1.65 0.68
N PRO A 12 0.26 -2.93 1.01
CA PRO A 12 1.28 -3.84 1.52
C PRO A 12 2.41 -4.04 0.51
N ASP A 13 3.64 -4.02 1.00
CA ASP A 13 4.86 -4.18 0.21
C ASP A 13 5.87 -5.06 0.94
N GLY A 14 5.55 -6.34 1.06
CA GLY A 14 6.50 -7.27 1.66
C GLY A 14 6.42 -7.38 3.17
N PHE A 15 7.35 -8.19 3.66
CA PHE A 15 7.60 -8.44 5.06
C PHE A 15 9.11 -8.39 5.28
N THR A 16 9.53 -7.85 6.41
CA THR A 16 10.94 -7.90 6.82
C THR A 16 11.35 -9.34 7.13
N ARG A 17 12.66 -9.57 7.29
CA ARG A 17 13.19 -10.88 7.76
C ARG A 17 12.61 -11.35 9.11
N ARG A 18 12.05 -10.43 9.91
CA ARG A 18 11.39 -10.72 11.19
C ARG A 18 9.87 -10.90 11.05
N ASN A 19 9.38 -11.10 9.83
CA ASN A 19 7.96 -11.24 9.50
C ASN A 19 7.11 -10.02 9.90
N THR A 20 7.69 -8.82 9.87
CA THR A 20 6.97 -7.56 10.11
C THR A 20 6.45 -7.01 8.78
N PRO A 21 5.17 -6.67 8.64
CA PRO A 21 4.62 -6.13 7.39
C PRO A 21 5.27 -4.78 7.04
N GLN A 22 5.52 -4.58 5.75
CA GLN A 22 5.98 -3.33 5.16
C GLN A 22 4.94 -2.79 4.19
N SER A 23 5.03 -1.50 3.85
CA SER A 23 4.12 -0.84 2.93
C SER A 23 4.83 0.13 1.99
N ILE A 24 4.18 0.40 0.87
CA ILE A 24 4.57 1.41 -0.10
C ILE A 24 3.46 2.45 -0.21
N SER A 25 3.84 3.73 -0.36
CA SER A 25 2.90 4.84 -0.53
C SER A 25 2.97 5.40 -1.95
N PHE A 26 1.83 5.45 -2.64
CA PHE A 26 1.67 6.15 -3.92
C PHE A 26 1.04 7.51 -3.68
N ILE A 27 1.72 8.58 -4.13
CA ILE A 27 1.24 9.96 -4.01
C ILE A 27 0.87 10.45 -5.40
N GLY A 28 -0.39 10.81 -5.59
CA GLY A 28 -0.90 11.35 -6.85
C GLY A 28 -0.91 12.87 -6.90
N GLY A 29 -1.24 13.42 -8.07
CA GLY A 29 -1.57 14.83 -8.22
C GLY A 29 -2.90 15.19 -7.54
N LEU A 30 -3.12 16.48 -7.23
CA LEU A 30 -4.40 16.96 -6.68
C LEU A 30 -5.56 16.54 -7.60
N TYR A 31 -6.63 16.00 -7.01
CA TYR A 31 -7.83 15.49 -7.71
C TYR A 31 -7.57 14.37 -8.73
N LYS A 32 -6.46 13.64 -8.58
CA LYS A 32 -6.07 12.48 -9.42
C LYS A 32 -6.16 11.16 -8.67
N GLU A 33 -7.18 10.99 -7.84
CA GLU A 33 -7.48 9.75 -7.13
C GLU A 33 -7.63 8.56 -8.09
N PRO A 34 -8.33 8.65 -9.24
CA PRO A 34 -8.50 7.51 -10.14
C PRO A 34 -7.17 6.96 -10.66
N GLU A 35 -6.25 7.83 -11.10
CA GLU A 35 -4.93 7.43 -11.58
C GLU A 35 -4.06 6.86 -10.47
N THR A 36 -4.12 7.46 -9.28
CA THR A 36 -3.39 6.97 -8.09
C THR A 36 -3.86 5.56 -7.71
N LEU A 37 -5.17 5.32 -7.73
CA LEU A 37 -5.76 4.01 -7.46
C LEU A 37 -5.45 3.01 -8.57
N ALA A 38 -5.42 3.43 -9.83
CA ALA A 38 -5.05 2.55 -10.95
C ALA A 38 -3.61 2.03 -10.80
N VAL A 39 -2.66 2.89 -10.42
CA VAL A 39 -1.28 2.48 -10.15
C VAL A 39 -1.20 1.55 -8.94
N ALA A 40 -1.86 1.90 -7.83
CA ALA A 40 -1.89 1.05 -6.64
C ALA A 40 -2.49 -0.33 -6.93
N LYS A 41 -3.55 -0.40 -7.74
CA LYS A 41 -4.16 -1.64 -8.19
C LYS A 41 -3.23 -2.45 -9.08
N ALA A 42 -2.57 -1.82 -10.07
CA ALA A 42 -1.61 -2.51 -10.91
C ALA A 42 -0.45 -3.11 -10.09
N TYR A 43 0.03 -2.39 -9.08
CA TYR A 43 1.02 -2.90 -8.12
C TYR A 43 0.49 -4.10 -7.33
N GLN A 44 -0.75 -3.99 -6.83
CA GLN A 44 -1.40 -5.04 -6.08
C GLN A 44 -1.70 -6.27 -6.94
N ASP A 45 -2.03 -6.13 -8.21
CA ASP A 45 -2.27 -7.25 -9.14
C ASP A 45 -0.96 -7.95 -9.54
N ALA A 46 0.15 -7.20 -9.61
CA ALA A 46 1.48 -7.72 -9.90
C ALA A 46 2.17 -8.38 -8.70
N THR A 47 1.59 -8.28 -7.49
CA THR A 47 2.15 -8.81 -6.24
C THR A 47 1.09 -9.56 -5.45
N ASP A 48 1.49 -10.30 -4.43
CA ASP A 48 0.55 -11.02 -3.55
C ASP A 48 0.65 -10.59 -2.08
N TRP A 49 1.29 -9.45 -1.81
CA TRP A 49 1.52 -8.98 -0.44
C TRP A 49 0.22 -8.75 0.33
N HIS A 50 -0.81 -8.26 -0.35
CA HIS A 50 -2.16 -8.06 0.18
C HIS A 50 -2.88 -9.36 0.59
N LYS A 51 -2.38 -10.53 0.18
CA LYS A 51 -2.92 -11.85 0.56
C LYS A 51 -2.18 -12.48 1.73
N ARG A 52 -1.08 -11.87 2.19
CA ARG A 52 -0.24 -12.40 3.27
C ARG A 52 -0.57 -11.68 4.57
N TYR A 53 -0.73 -12.46 5.63
CA TYR A 53 -1.06 -11.96 6.96
C TYR A 53 0.01 -12.42 7.97
N PRO A 54 0.41 -11.57 8.93
CA PRO A 54 1.32 -12.01 9.97
C PRO A 54 0.65 -13.10 10.82
N GLN A 55 1.41 -14.13 11.18
CA GLN A 55 0.97 -15.16 12.12
C GLN A 55 1.10 -14.64 13.55
N VAL A 56 0.25 -13.69 13.92
CA VAL A 56 0.07 -13.31 15.33
C VAL A 56 -0.92 -14.29 15.96
N PRO A 57 -0.60 -14.93 17.10
CA PRO A 57 -1.60 -15.64 17.88
C PRO A 57 -2.75 -14.69 18.20
N LEU A 58 -4.00 -15.16 18.07
CA LEU A 58 -5.15 -14.41 18.56
C LEU A 58 -4.99 -14.20 20.08
N PRO A 59 -5.40 -13.04 20.62
CA PRO A 59 -5.41 -12.81 22.06
C PRO A 59 -6.28 -13.83 22.81
#